data_AF-A0A6I1NTH8-F1
#
_entry.id   AF-A0A6I1NTH8-F1
#
_cell.length_a   1.000
_cell.length_b   1.000
_cell.length_c   1.000
_cell.angle_alpha   90.00
_cell.angle_beta   90.00
_cell.angle_gamma   90.00
#
_symmetry.space_group_name_H-M   'P 1'
#
loop_
_entity.id
_entity.type
_entity.pdbx_description
1 polymer ?
#
loop_
_entity_poly.entity_id
_entity_poly.type
_entity_poly.pdbx_seq_one_letter_code
_entity_poly.pdbx_strand_id
1 'polypeptide(L)'
;FELANELVLPKAQKGDPESLYLMYEITLNREWLEKSANAGYPTAQYWMAVSERQGEGFFLIPGKREASIKKWLLLSSEGGHPKAMMDYLQVLFEEGDVVGMRHWIETAAATGDQAAISNYGAYIAHTPDKIGYPLDLVKGYALFTLLKELEDSGGIGRYVERK
;
A
#
# COMPACT_ATOMS: atom_id res chain seq x y z
N PHE A 1 12.38 -23.61 5.63
CA PHE A 1 11.87 -22.87 6.80
C PHE A 1 12.96 -22.65 7.86
N GLU A 2 13.69 -23.69 8.29
CA GLU A 2 14.78 -23.53 9.28
C GLU A 2 15.87 -22.53 8.87
N LEU A 3 16.45 -22.66 7.67
CA LEU A 3 17.51 -21.73 7.22
C LEU A 3 17.04 -20.27 7.14
N ALA A 4 15.80 -20.02 6.72
CA ALA A 4 15.23 -18.68 6.68
C ALA A 4 15.08 -18.09 8.09
N ASN A 5 14.64 -18.91 9.04
CA ASN A 5 14.51 -18.53 10.44
C ASN A 5 15.88 -18.21 11.07
N GLU A 6 16.90 -19.04 10.85
CA GLU A 6 18.25 -18.83 11.37
C GLU A 6 18.88 -17.49 10.91
N LEU A 7 18.61 -17.08 9.67
CA LEU A 7 19.13 -15.82 9.12
C LEU A 7 18.37 -14.58 9.60
N VAL A 8 17.05 -14.70 9.77
CA VAL A 8 16.15 -13.58 10.08
C VAL A 8 16.06 -13.32 11.59
N LEU A 9 16.01 -14.39 12.40
CA LEU A 9 15.79 -14.28 13.85
C LEU A 9 16.81 -13.38 14.58
N PRO A 10 18.13 -13.43 14.29
CA PRO A 10 19.09 -12.56 14.97
C PRO A 10 18.88 -11.07 14.69
N LYS A 11 18.37 -10.72 13.50
CA LYS A 11 18.04 -9.33 13.15
C LYS A 11 16.71 -8.90 13.77
N ALA A 12 15.72 -9.78 13.74
CA ALA A 12 14.43 -9.56 14.40
C ALA A 12 14.61 -9.33 15.92
N GLN A 13 15.49 -10.09 16.58
CA GLN A 13 15.82 -9.90 18.00
C GLN A 13 16.48 -8.54 18.30
N LYS A 14 17.14 -7.93 17.31
CA LYS A 14 17.70 -6.57 17.41
C LYS A 14 16.68 -5.47 17.09
N GLY A 15 15.44 -5.83 16.78
CA GLY A 15 14.36 -4.89 16.47
C GLY A 15 14.32 -4.44 15.00
N ASP A 16 15.01 -5.12 14.09
CA ASP A 16 14.96 -4.80 12.66
C ASP A 16 13.52 -4.95 12.13
N PRO A 17 12.87 -3.88 11.63
CA PRO A 17 11.44 -3.88 11.32
C PRO A 17 11.06 -4.89 10.23
N GLU A 18 11.87 -4.99 9.17
CA GLU A 18 11.66 -5.93 8.07
C GLU A 18 11.84 -7.38 8.54
N SER A 19 12.89 -7.66 9.30
CA SER A 19 13.12 -9.01 9.84
C SER A 19 12.02 -9.43 10.82
N LEU A 20 11.48 -8.51 11.62
CA LEU A 20 10.30 -8.76 12.46
C LEU A 20 9.09 -9.14 11.60
N TYR A 21 8.88 -8.50 10.45
CA TYR A 21 7.81 -8.87 9.52
C TYR A 21 8.05 -10.23 8.87
N LEU A 22 9.28 -10.53 8.47
CA LEU A 22 9.63 -11.85 7.92
C LEU A 22 9.44 -12.97 8.95
N MET A 23 9.68 -12.70 10.23
CA MET A 23 9.34 -13.64 11.31
C MET A 23 7.83 -13.92 11.37
N TYR A 24 6.99 -12.90 11.17
CA TYR A 24 5.55 -13.10 11.04
C TYR A 24 5.21 -13.98 9.83
N GLU A 25 5.76 -13.71 8.64
CA GLU A 25 5.50 -14.52 7.44
C GLU A 25 5.95 -15.99 7.60
N ILE A 26 7.04 -16.23 8.33
CA ILE A 26 7.56 -17.59 8.58
C ILE A 26 6.73 -18.35 9.62
N THR A 27 6.32 -17.68 10.70
CA THR A 27 5.74 -18.33 11.88
C THR A 27 4.22 -18.18 11.98
N LEU A 28 3.65 -17.24 11.24
CA LEU A 28 2.28 -16.75 11.37
C LEU A 28 1.93 -16.24 12.78
N ASN A 29 2.93 -15.96 13.62
CA ASN A 29 2.71 -15.42 14.95
C ASN A 29 2.55 -13.89 14.87
N ARG A 30 1.34 -13.42 15.19
CA ARG A 30 0.93 -12.01 15.17
C ARG A 30 1.78 -11.10 16.06
N GLU A 31 2.38 -11.60 17.13
CA GLU A 31 3.27 -10.78 17.97
C GLU A 31 4.46 -10.21 17.18
N TRP A 32 4.94 -10.94 16.17
CA TRP A 32 6.00 -10.45 15.29
C TRP A 32 5.51 -9.34 14.36
N LEU A 33 4.27 -9.46 13.87
CA LEU A 33 3.62 -8.42 13.06
C LEU A 33 3.45 -7.13 13.87
N GLU A 34 2.97 -7.25 15.11
CA GLU A 34 2.79 -6.12 16.01
C GLU A 34 4.13 -5.44 16.35
N LYS A 35 5.18 -6.22 16.63
CA LYS A 35 6.53 -5.67 16.84
C LYS A 35 7.05 -4.95 15.60
N SER A 36 6.88 -5.54 14.41
CA SER A 36 7.31 -4.94 13.14
C SER A 36 6.59 -3.62 12.85
N ALA A 37 5.26 -3.59 13.02
CA ALA A 37 4.46 -2.40 12.79
C ALA A 37 4.83 -1.26 13.76
N ASN A 38 5.04 -1.59 15.04
CA ASN A 38 5.51 -0.64 16.05
C ASN A 38 6.94 -0.17 15.81
N ALA A 39 7.79 -0.99 15.17
CA ALA A 39 9.14 -0.63 14.76
C ALA A 39 9.16 0.21 13.46
N GLY A 40 8.00 0.49 12.85
CA GLY A 40 7.88 1.40 11.72
C GLY A 40 7.87 0.74 10.34
N TYR A 41 7.72 -0.59 10.25
CA TYR A 41 7.70 -1.24 8.94
C TYR A 41 6.39 -0.97 8.19
N PRO A 42 6.40 -0.31 7.02
CA PRO A 42 5.18 0.16 6.36
C PRO A 42 4.22 -0.98 6.00
N THR A 43 4.76 -2.11 5.51
CA THR A 43 3.97 -3.29 5.17
C THR A 43 3.29 -3.90 6.40
N ALA A 44 3.98 -3.97 7.54
CA ALA A 44 3.38 -4.47 8.78
C ALA A 44 2.28 -3.54 9.29
N GLN A 45 2.49 -2.22 9.21
CA GLN A 45 1.46 -1.24 9.57
C GLN A 45 0.21 -1.36 8.69
N TYR A 46 0.38 -1.58 7.38
CA TYR A 46 -0.74 -1.87 6.48
C TYR A 46 -1.50 -3.12 6.91
N TRP A 47 -0.80 -4.22 7.24
CA TRP A 47 -1.44 -5.45 7.70
C TRP A 47 -2.12 -5.32 9.07
N MET A 48 -1.61 -4.46 9.96
CA MET A 48 -2.33 -4.08 11.18
C MET A 48 -3.69 -3.46 10.84
N ALA A 49 -3.73 -2.47 9.94
CA ALA A 49 -4.98 -1.85 9.50
C ALA A 49 -5.95 -2.85 8.87
N VAL A 50 -5.47 -3.72 7.98
CA VAL A 50 -6.29 -4.75 7.31
C VAL A 50 -6.87 -5.73 8.33
N SER A 51 -6.07 -6.23 9.26
CA SER A 51 -6.53 -7.18 10.27
C SER A 51 -7.58 -6.58 11.21
N GLU A 52 -7.37 -5.33 11.65
CA GLU A 52 -8.35 -4.60 12.47
C GLU A 52 -9.64 -4.33 11.69
N ARG A 53 -9.58 -4.06 10.38
CA ARG A 53 -10.77 -3.93 9.52
C ARG A 53 -11.53 -5.26 9.40
N GLN A 54 -10.83 -6.39 9.42
CA GLN A 54 -11.42 -7.74 9.36
C GLN A 54 -11.97 -8.24 10.71
N GLY A 55 -11.87 -7.42 11.76
CA GLY A 55 -12.46 -7.71 13.07
C GLY A 55 -11.46 -8.13 14.15
N GLU A 56 -10.17 -8.29 13.81
CA GLU A 56 -9.14 -8.61 14.81
C GLU A 56 -8.92 -7.46 15.81
N GLY A 57 -8.41 -7.79 16.99
CA GLY A 57 -8.23 -6.84 18.09
C GLY A 57 -9.52 -6.60 18.90
N PHE A 58 -9.35 -5.99 20.08
CA PHE A 58 -10.40 -5.81 21.06
C PHE A 58 -10.77 -4.32 21.22
N PHE A 59 -11.88 -3.93 20.62
CA PHE A 59 -12.36 -2.55 20.59
C PHE A 59 -13.76 -2.46 21.21
N LEU A 60 -13.81 -2.16 22.52
CA LEU A 60 -15.07 -2.04 23.27
C LEU A 60 -15.80 -0.72 23.06
N ILE A 61 -15.06 0.34 22.69
CA ILE A 61 -15.60 1.68 22.52
C ILE A 61 -15.84 1.92 21.03
N PRO A 62 -17.08 2.24 20.61
CA PRO A 62 -17.37 2.60 19.22
C PRO A 62 -16.45 3.71 18.70
N GLY A 63 -15.97 3.60 17.46
CA GLY A 63 -15.05 4.58 16.85
C GLY A 63 -13.56 4.33 17.13
N LYS A 64 -13.20 3.54 18.14
CA LYS A 64 -11.77 3.25 18.43
C LYS A 64 -11.12 2.36 17.39
N ARG A 65 -11.87 1.43 16.80
CA ARG A 65 -11.37 0.56 15.72
C ARG A 65 -11.05 1.39 14.49
N GLU A 66 -11.97 2.25 14.08
CA GLU A 66 -11.86 3.13 12.93
C GLU A 66 -10.67 4.11 13.11
N ALA A 67 -10.52 4.69 14.31
CA ALA A 67 -9.38 5.55 14.63
C ALA A 67 -8.02 4.81 14.59
N SER A 68 -8.00 3.54 15.01
CA SER A 68 -6.80 2.70 14.97
C SER A 68 -6.42 2.34 13.53
N ILE A 69 -7.40 1.90 12.72
CA ILE A 69 -7.23 1.65 11.28
C ILE A 69 -6.72 2.91 10.58
N LYS A 70 -7.34 4.07 10.84
CA LYS A 70 -6.90 5.37 10.30
C LYS A 70 -5.43 5.62 10.61
N LYS A 71 -5.02 5.45 11.87
CA LYS A 71 -3.64 5.66 12.31
C LYS A 71 -2.67 4.74 11.57
N TRP A 72 -2.99 3.46 11.46
CA TRP A 72 -2.12 2.49 10.79
C TRP A 72 -1.99 2.74 9.29
N LEU A 73 -3.10 3.09 8.61
CA LEU A 73 -3.06 3.47 7.20
C LEU A 73 -2.22 4.72 6.98
N LEU A 74 -2.35 5.74 7.84
CA LEU A 74 -1.55 6.96 7.73
C LEU A 74 -0.05 6.66 7.89
N LEU A 75 0.35 5.96 8.96
CA LEU A 75 1.75 5.61 9.20
C LEU A 75 2.35 4.79 8.04
N SER A 76 1.59 3.81 7.54
CA SER A 76 2.02 2.99 6.41
C SER A 76 2.15 3.79 5.11
N SER A 77 1.24 4.75 4.90
CA SER A 77 1.27 5.69 3.77
C SER A 77 2.49 6.61 3.83
N GLU A 78 2.77 7.19 5.00
CA GLU A 78 3.98 7.99 5.26
C GLU A 78 5.26 7.17 5.08
N GLY A 79 5.19 5.86 5.37
CA GLY A 79 6.24 4.89 5.12
C GLY A 79 6.39 4.46 3.65
N GLY A 80 5.57 4.97 2.74
CA GLY A 80 5.69 4.70 1.30
C GLY A 80 4.92 3.49 0.79
N HIS A 81 3.99 2.92 1.56
CA HIS A 81 3.24 1.73 1.13
C HIS A 81 2.05 2.11 0.21
N PRO A 82 2.09 1.82 -1.11
CA PRO A 82 1.09 2.34 -2.06
C PRO A 82 -0.33 1.86 -1.77
N LYS A 83 -0.52 0.60 -1.37
CA LYS A 83 -1.88 0.11 -1.02
C LYS A 83 -2.45 0.81 0.21
N ALA A 84 -1.59 1.25 1.14
CA ALA A 84 -2.06 1.97 2.32
C ALA A 84 -2.52 3.38 1.93
N MET A 85 -1.77 4.05 1.05
CA MET A 85 -2.16 5.35 0.50
C MET A 85 -3.52 5.27 -0.20
N MET A 86 -3.72 4.22 -1.00
CA MET A 86 -4.99 3.98 -1.71
C MET A 86 -6.15 3.67 -0.74
N ASP A 87 -5.93 2.85 0.29
CA ASP A 87 -6.94 2.55 1.31
C ASP A 87 -7.25 3.76 2.20
N TYR A 88 -6.27 4.65 2.42
CA TYR A 88 -6.45 5.88 3.19
C TYR A 88 -7.34 6.90 2.48
N LEU A 89 -7.50 6.80 1.16
CA LEU A 89 -8.41 7.66 0.40
C LEU A 89 -9.86 7.55 0.88
N GLN A 90 -10.30 6.38 1.37
CA GLN A 90 -11.64 6.23 1.92
C GLN A 90 -11.82 7.11 3.17
N VAL A 91 -10.83 7.13 4.06
CA VAL A 91 -10.85 7.96 5.27
C VAL A 91 -10.95 9.44 4.89
N LEU A 92 -10.13 9.87 3.94
CA LEU A 92 -10.11 11.26 3.49
C LEU A 92 -11.40 11.66 2.78
N PHE A 93 -12.01 10.74 2.04
CA PHE A 93 -13.32 10.95 1.42
C PHE A 93 -14.42 11.16 2.47
N GLU A 94 -14.45 10.33 3.53
CA GLU A 94 -15.38 10.47 4.64
C GLU A 94 -15.17 11.78 5.42
N GLU A 95 -13.93 12.28 5.47
CA GLU A 95 -13.56 13.56 6.08
C GLU A 95 -13.76 14.77 5.14
N GLY A 96 -14.05 14.54 3.87
CA GLY A 96 -14.16 15.59 2.84
C GLY A 96 -12.81 16.25 2.48
N ASP A 97 -11.68 15.63 2.83
CA ASP A 97 -10.34 16.16 2.53
C ASP A 97 -9.90 15.81 1.11
N VAL A 98 -10.46 16.56 0.15
CA VAL A 98 -10.12 16.43 -1.28
C VAL A 98 -8.64 16.74 -1.55
N VAL A 99 -8.03 17.66 -0.78
CA VAL A 99 -6.61 18.03 -0.99
C VAL A 99 -5.70 16.87 -0.58
N GLY A 100 -5.96 16.27 0.58
CA GLY A 100 -5.27 15.07 1.03
C GLY A 100 -5.45 13.91 0.06
N MET A 101 -6.66 13.70 -0.47
CA MET A 101 -6.90 12.65 -1.46
C MET A 101 -6.02 12.81 -2.70
N ARG A 102 -5.92 14.03 -3.24
CA ARG A 102 -5.06 14.28 -4.41
C ARG A 102 -3.60 13.98 -4.11
N HIS A 103 -3.12 14.46 -2.97
CA HIS A 103 -1.74 14.22 -2.53
C HIS A 103 -1.40 12.74 -2.49
N TRP A 104 -2.24 11.91 -1.86
CA TRP A 104 -1.97 10.48 -1.74
C TRP A 104 -2.15 9.72 -3.05
N ILE A 105 -3.10 10.10 -3.92
CA ILE A 105 -3.22 9.51 -5.27
C ILE A 105 -1.95 9.75 -6.08
N GLU A 106 -1.44 10.99 -6.10
CA GLU A 106 -0.23 11.34 -6.84
C GLU A 106 1.00 10.62 -6.26
N THR A 107 1.10 10.56 -4.93
CA THR A 107 2.21 9.92 -4.23
C THR A 107 2.20 8.41 -4.48
N ALA A 108 1.04 7.76 -4.42
CA ALA A 108 0.90 6.34 -4.71
C ALA A 108 1.26 6.03 -6.17
N ALA A 109 0.80 6.84 -7.13
CA ALA A 109 1.16 6.67 -8.55
C ALA A 109 2.67 6.83 -8.78
N ALA A 110 3.32 7.75 -8.06
CA ALA A 110 4.77 7.97 -8.15
C ALA A 110 5.60 6.79 -7.62
N THR A 111 5.03 5.88 -6.83
CA THR A 111 5.72 4.64 -6.39
C THR A 111 5.90 3.61 -7.52
N GLY A 112 5.21 3.77 -8.65
CA GLY A 112 5.18 2.77 -9.72
C GLY A 112 4.10 1.69 -9.54
N ASP A 113 3.29 1.75 -8.48
CA ASP A 113 2.18 0.81 -8.28
C ASP A 113 1.14 0.94 -9.41
N GLN A 114 0.89 -0.17 -10.10
CA GLN A 114 0.03 -0.20 -11.29
C GLN A 114 -1.40 0.25 -11.00
N ALA A 115 -1.96 -0.15 -9.85
CA ALA A 115 -3.31 0.21 -9.47
C ALA A 115 -3.40 1.70 -9.13
N ALA A 116 -2.40 2.26 -8.45
CA ALA A 116 -2.32 3.69 -8.18
C ALA A 116 -2.14 4.52 -9.46
N ILE A 117 -1.27 4.11 -10.38
CA ILE A 117 -1.08 4.75 -11.69
C ILE A 117 -2.39 4.76 -12.48
N SER A 118 -3.10 3.61 -12.51
CA SER A 118 -4.38 3.49 -13.22
C SER A 118 -5.43 4.44 -12.64
N ASN A 119 -5.55 4.49 -11.31
CA ASN A 119 -6.47 5.40 -10.62
C ASN A 119 -6.12 6.87 -10.89
N TYR A 120 -4.86 7.25 -10.82
CA TYR A 120 -4.43 8.62 -11.12
C TYR A 120 -4.74 8.99 -12.58
N GLY A 121 -4.41 8.12 -13.53
CA GLY A 121 -4.71 8.29 -14.96
C GLY A 121 -6.21 8.49 -15.22
N ALA A 122 -7.05 7.71 -14.54
CA ALA A 122 -8.51 7.84 -14.62
C ALA A 122 -9.00 9.19 -14.07
N TYR A 123 -8.49 9.63 -12.91
CA TYR A 123 -8.90 10.91 -12.31
C TYR A 123 -8.54 12.13 -13.18
N ILE A 124 -7.33 12.18 -13.73
CA ILE A 124 -6.90 13.31 -14.59
C ILE A 124 -7.53 13.26 -15.99
N ALA A 125 -7.98 12.09 -16.43
CA ALA A 125 -8.78 11.94 -17.65
C ALA A 125 -10.29 12.18 -17.42
N HIS A 126 -10.70 12.60 -16.21
CA HIS A 126 -12.09 12.84 -15.81
C HIS A 126 -13.00 11.60 -15.86
N THR A 127 -12.41 10.43 -15.61
CA THR A 127 -13.10 9.14 -15.59
C THR A 127 -12.91 8.44 -14.24
N PRO A 128 -13.19 9.11 -13.08
CA PRO A 128 -14.27 10.09 -12.92
C PRO A 128 -13.83 11.51 -12.48
N ASP A 129 -14.53 12.55 -12.93
CA ASP A 129 -14.38 13.93 -12.42
C ASP A 129 -15.09 14.11 -11.07
N LYS A 130 -14.44 13.70 -9.98
CA LYS A 130 -15.02 13.75 -8.62
C LYS A 130 -14.23 14.55 -7.61
N ILE A 131 -12.94 14.74 -7.86
CA ILE A 131 -12.01 15.37 -6.91
C ILE A 131 -11.33 16.61 -7.48
N GLY A 132 -11.82 17.15 -8.60
CA GLY A 132 -11.45 18.46 -9.12
C GLY A 132 -10.03 18.56 -9.69
N TYR A 133 -9.54 17.49 -10.32
CA TYR A 133 -8.33 17.56 -11.12
C TYR A 133 -8.58 18.40 -12.38
N PRO A 134 -7.60 19.19 -12.85
CA PRO A 134 -7.66 19.72 -14.20
C PRO A 134 -7.62 18.56 -15.20
N LEU A 135 -8.41 18.69 -16.27
CA LEU A 135 -8.42 17.70 -17.34
C LEU A 135 -7.05 17.65 -18.02
N ASP A 136 -6.43 16.47 -18.02
CA ASP A 136 -5.17 16.18 -18.73
C ASP A 136 -5.29 14.83 -19.44
N LEU A 137 -5.99 14.85 -20.58
CA LEU A 137 -6.18 13.66 -21.41
C LEU A 137 -4.84 13.10 -21.93
N VAL A 138 -3.89 13.97 -22.27
CA VAL A 138 -2.59 13.53 -22.81
C VAL A 138 -1.85 12.70 -21.78
N LYS A 139 -1.74 13.21 -20.54
CA LYS A 139 -1.10 12.48 -19.45
C LYS A 139 -1.90 11.24 -19.06
N GLY A 140 -3.23 11.34 -18.98
CA GLY A 140 -4.11 10.20 -18.69
C GLY A 140 -3.90 9.03 -19.67
N TYR A 141 -3.96 9.29 -20.98
CA TYR A 141 -3.72 8.28 -22.02
C TYR A 141 -2.27 7.78 -22.05
N ALA A 142 -1.29 8.64 -21.77
CA ALA A 142 0.10 8.22 -21.66
C ALA A 142 0.29 7.18 -20.52
N LEU A 143 -0.32 7.41 -19.36
CA LEU A 143 -0.28 6.46 -18.24
C LEU A 143 -0.96 5.14 -18.58
N PHE A 144 -2.11 5.16 -19.26
CA PHE A 144 -2.77 3.92 -19.71
C PHE A 144 -1.96 3.17 -20.76
N THR A 145 -1.28 3.88 -21.65
CA THR A 145 -0.40 3.25 -22.66
C THR A 145 0.80 2.59 -21.99
N LEU A 146 1.43 3.28 -21.02
CA LEU A 146 2.52 2.72 -20.21
C LEU A 146 2.09 1.46 -19.46
N LEU A 147 0.91 1.46 -18.83
CA LEU A 147 0.38 0.28 -18.14
C LEU A 147 0.14 -0.88 -19.10
N LYS A 148 -0.44 -0.61 -20.27
CA LYS A 148 -0.65 -1.62 -21.30
C LYS A 148 0.66 -2.24 -21.78
N GLU A 149 1.68 -1.43 -22.06
CA GLU A 149 3.01 -1.93 -22.44
C GLU A 149 3.63 -2.78 -21.33
N LEU A 150 3.43 -2.38 -20.07
CA LEU A 150 3.92 -3.13 -18.92
C LEU A 150 3.19 -4.49 -18.77
N GLU A 151 1.87 -4.54 -18.93
CA GLU A 151 1.09 -5.78 -18.96
C GLU A 151 1.50 -6.69 -20.13
N ASP A 152 1.64 -6.13 -21.34
CA ASP A 152 2.08 -6.85 -22.54
C ASP A 152 3.52 -7.38 -22.38
N SER A 153 4.40 -6.64 -21.68
CA SER A 153 5.76 -7.08 -21.33
C SER A 153 5.80 -8.17 -20.24
N GLY A 154 4.76 -8.23 -19.40
CA GLY A 154 4.55 -9.24 -18.36
C GLY A 154 3.99 -10.56 -18.88
N GLY A 155 3.68 -10.65 -20.18
CA GLY A 155 3.15 -11.83 -20.87
C GLY A 155 4.01 -12.32 -22.05
N ILE A 156 5.34 -12.37 -21.92
CA ILE A 156 6.33 -12.96 -22.86
C ILE A 156 5.96 -12.91 -24.36
N GLY A 157 6.46 -11.88 -25.02
CA GLY A 157 6.72 -11.83 -26.46
C GLY A 157 8.20 -11.99 -26.81
N ARG A 158 8.83 -13.08 -26.36
CA ARG A 158 10.06 -13.72 -26.90
C ARG A 158 11.43 -13.04 -26.70
N TYR A 159 12.25 -13.73 -25.91
CA TYR A 159 13.63 -14.03 -26.31
C TYR A 159 13.62 -14.82 -27.64
N VAL A 160 13.58 -14.13 -28.78
CA VAL A 160 14.00 -14.68 -30.07
C VAL A 160 15.15 -13.82 -30.59
N GLU A 161 16.26 -13.88 -29.87
CA GLU A 161 17.61 -13.76 -30.43
C GLU A 161 18.51 -14.75 -29.69
N ARG A 162 18.16 -16.04 -29.81
CA ARG A 162 19.18 -17.09 -29.91
C ARG A 162 18.98 -17.78 -31.26
N LYS A 163 19.65 -17.23 -32.26
CA LYS A 163 20.18 -17.99 -33.39
C LYS A 163 21.67 -17.72 -33.45
#